data_AF-A0AAP6GFC2-F1
#
_entry.id   AF-A0AAP6GFC2-F1
#
_cell.length_a   1.000
_cell.length_b   1.000
_cell.length_c   1.000
_cell.angle_alpha   90.00
_cell.angle_beta   90.00
_cell.angle_gamma   90.00
#
_symmetry.space_group_name_H-M   'P 1'
#
loop_
_entity.id
_entity.type
_entity.pdbx_description
1 polymer ?
#
loop_
_entity_poly.entity_id
_entity_poly.type
_entity_poly.pdbx_seq_one_letter_code
_entity_poly.pdbx_strand_id
1 'polypeptide(L)' 'MKKSDAIEYYGTATALARALGINKSAVSLWGDTIPKGRAYQIEVMTGGQLKADPTQSRPAQ' A
#
# COMPACT_ATOMS: atom_id res chain seq x y z
N MET A 1 -2.67 -6.97 -0.08
CA MET A 1 -3.58 -5.91 0.42
C MET A 1 -4.01 -5.03 -0.73
N LYS A 2 -5.25 -4.54 -0.76
CA LYS A 2 -5.67 -3.60 -1.80
C LYS A 2 -5.16 -2.20 -1.50
N LYS A 3 -4.96 -1.44 -2.57
CA LYS A 3 -4.62 -0.03 -2.49
C LYS A 3 -5.70 0.78 -1.77
N SER A 4 -6.98 0.47 -2.03
CA SER A 4 -8.12 1.14 -1.42
C SER A 4 -8.14 0.98 0.10
N ASP A 5 -7.93 -0.23 0.64
CA ASP A 5 -7.88 -0.47 2.09
C ASP A 5 -6.82 0.40 2.78
N ALA A 6 -5.63 0.49 2.18
CA ALA A 6 -4.57 1.34 2.71
C ALA A 6 -4.96 2.82 2.60
N ILE A 7 -5.55 3.26 1.48
CA ILE A 7 -5.98 4.65 1.33
C ILE A 7 -7.06 4.99 2.35
N GLU A 8 -8.02 4.10 2.61
CA GLU A 8 -9.08 4.30 3.60
C GLU A 8 -8.50 4.39 5.02
N TYR A 9 -7.57 3.51 5.39
CA TYR A 9 -6.92 3.55 6.70
C TYR A 9 -6.13 4.85 6.93
N TYR A 10 -5.36 5.29 5.93
CA TYR A 10 -4.60 6.55 6.01
C TYR A 10 -5.47 7.78 5.66
N GLY A 11 -6.73 7.59 5.28
CA GLY A 11 -7.67 8.59 4.78
C GLY A 11 -7.43 9.06 3.34
N THR A 12 -6.17 9.26 2.91
CA THR A 12 -5.86 9.71 1.54
C THR A 12 -4.60 9.06 0.98
N ALA A 13 -4.52 8.97 -0.36
CA ALA A 13 -3.32 8.50 -1.06
C ALA A 13 -2.09 9.37 -0.75
N THR A 14 -2.27 10.66 -0.50
CA THR A 14 -1.19 11.58 -0.10
C THR A 14 -0.70 11.28 1.32
N ALA A 15 -1.60 11.00 2.27
CA ALA A 15 -1.24 10.62 3.62
C ALA A 15 -0.48 9.28 3.64
N LEU A 16 -0.95 8.30 2.88
CA LEU A 16 -0.26 7.03 2.67
C LEU A 16 1.14 7.22 2.06
N ALA A 17 1.26 8.08 1.04
CA ALA A 17 2.54 8.40 0.42
C ALA A 17 3.51 9.05 1.41
N ARG A 18 3.01 10.00 2.22
CA ARG A 18 3.78 10.66 3.28
C ARG A 18 4.25 9.68 4.36
N ALA A 19 3.37 8.79 4.81
CA ALA A 19 3.73 7.75 5.79
C ALA A 19 4.87 6.86 5.27
N LEU A 20 4.83 6.53 3.97
CA LEU A 20 5.84 5.69 3.32
C LEU A 20 7.08 6.45 2.84
N GLY A 21 7.13 7.76 3.01
CA GLY A 21 8.24 8.62 2.53
C GLY A 21 8.37 8.63 1.01
N ILE A 22 7.28 8.45 0.27
CA ILE A 22 7.25 8.44 -1.20
C ILE A 22 6.38 9.55 -1.76
N ASN A 23 6.51 9.79 -3.06
CA ASN A 23 5.64 10.71 -3.78
C ASN A 23 4.26 10.08 -4.03
N LYS A 24 3.20 10.91 -4.07
CA LYS A 24 1.84 10.46 -4.42
C LYS A 24 1.81 9.72 -5.75
N SER A 25 2.64 10.14 -6.72
CA SER A 25 2.71 9.52 -8.04
C SER A 25 3.11 8.04 -7.97
N ALA A 26 3.92 7.65 -6.99
CA ALA A 26 4.27 6.24 -6.77
C ALA A 26 3.06 5.42 -6.29
N VAL A 27 2.20 6.00 -5.43
CA VAL A 27 0.94 5.39 -4.98
C VAL A 27 -0.07 5.30 -6.14
N SER A 28 -0.09 6.31 -7.02
CA SER A 28 -0.89 6.28 -8.24
C SER A 28 -0.46 5.15 -9.18
N LEU A 29 0.83 4.86 -9.26
CA LEU A 29 1.40 3.80 -10.11
C LEU A 29 1.10 2.38 -9.59
N TRP A 30 0.72 2.25 -8.32
CA TRP A 30 0.20 0.98 -7.83
C TRP A 30 -1.15 0.71 -8.50
N GLY A 31 -1.30 -0.51 -9.02
CA GLY A 31 -2.58 -1.00 -9.51
C GLY A 31 -3.59 -1.19 -8.38
N ASP A 32 -4.55 -2.07 -8.58
CA ASP A 32 -5.56 -2.39 -7.57
C ASP A 32 -4.93 -2.91 -6.25
N THR A 33 -3.75 -3.52 -6.39
CA THR A 33 -3.00 -4.14 -5.30
C THR A 33 -1.68 -3.42 -5.03
N ILE A 34 -1.35 -3.27 -3.74
CA ILE A 34 -0.07 -2.70 -3.30
C ILE A 34 1.05 -3.72 -3.52
N PRO A 35 2.21 -3.30 -4.08
CA PRO A 35 3.37 -4.18 -4.22
C PRO A 35 3.78 -4.79 -2.88
N LYS A 36 4.12 -6.08 -2.88
CA LYS A 36 4.45 -6.87 -1.68
C LYS A 36 5.40 -6.16 -0.70
N GLY A 37 6.49 -5.58 -1.20
CA GLY A 37 7.44 -4.84 -0.35
C GLY A 37 6.83 -3.61 0.34
N ARG A 38 5.92 -2.91 -0.32
CA ARG A 38 5.18 -1.77 0.26
C ARG A 38 4.09 -2.23 1.21
N ALA A 39 3.41 -3.32 0.88
CA ALA A 39 2.40 -3.89 1.76
C ALA A 39 3.01 -4.29 3.12
N TYR A 40 4.18 -4.95 3.13
CA TYR A 40 4.89 -5.25 4.39
C TYR A 40 5.33 -3.99 5.13
N GLN A 41 5.81 -2.97 4.42
CA GLN A 41 6.18 -1.70 5.05
C GLN A 41 4.97 -1.07 5.76
N ILE A 42 3.79 -1.10 5.11
CA ILE A 42 2.54 -0.63 5.70
C ILE A 42 2.12 -1.49 6.89
N GLU A 43 2.23 -2.82 6.80
CA GLU A 43 1.91 -3.73 7.90
C GLU A 43 2.72 -3.40 9.15
N VAL A 44 4.04 -3.21 9.00
CA VAL A 44 4.92 -2.83 10.11
C VAL A 44 4.57 -1.44 10.64
N MET A 45 4.30 -0.46 9.77
CA MET A 45 3.93 0.90 10.17
C MET A 45 2.59 0.97 10.92
N THR A 46 1.67 0.07 10.59
CA THR A 46 0.33 0.00 11.20
C THR A 46 0.24 -1.00 12.35
N GLY A 47 1.38 -1.58 12.78
CA GLY A 47 1.41 -2.55 13.87
C GLY A 47 0.61 -3.81 13.59
N GLY A 48 0.46 -4.20 12.32
CA GLY A 48 -0.31 -5.37 11.91
C GLY A 48 -1.81 -5.13 11.73
N GLN A 49 -2.30 -3.89 11.81
CA GLN A 49 -3.71 -3.58 11.50
C GLN A 49 -4.04 -3.83 10.01
N LEU A 50 -3.09 -3.52 9.12
CA LEU A 50 -3.22 -3.78 7.70
C LEU A 50 -2.29 -4.92 7.30
N LYS A 51 -2.84 -6.10 7.01
CA LYS A 51 -2.04 -7.27 6.65
C LYS A 51 -1.65 -7.31 5.17
N ALA A 52 -0.37 -7.52 4.93
CA ALA A 52 0.19 -7.69 3.61
C ALA A 52 -0.17 -9.08 3.10
N ASP A 53 -1.16 -9.16 2.20
CA ASP A 53 -1.48 -10.44 1.57
C ASP A 53 -0.25 -11.01 0.80
N PRO A 54 0.31 -12.16 1.22
CA PRO A 54 1.56 -12.67 0.68
C PRO A 54 1.39 -13.31 -0.72
N THR A 55 0.14 -13.52 -1.14
CA THR A 55 -0.24 -14.26 -2.36
C THR A 55 -0.47 -13.37 -3.58
N GLN A 56 -0.68 -12.06 -3.39
CA GLN A 56 -0.95 -11.16 -4.50
C GLN A 56 0.33 -10.80 -5.27
N SER A 57 0.71 -11.73 -6.13
CA SER A 57 1.69 -11.56 -7.20
C SER A 57 1.01 -10.84 -8.37
N ARG A 58 1.67 -9.81 -8.90
CA ARG A 58 1.33 -8.98 -10.09
C ARG A 58 0.30 -9.59 -11.05
N PRO A 59 -0.72 -8.85 -11.55
CA PRO A 59 -1.19 -9.15 -12.90
C PRO A 59 0.01 -8.92 -13.84
N ALA A 60 0.33 -9.96 -14.60
CA ALA A 60 1.36 -9.94 -15.63
C ALA A 60 1.14 -8.74 -16.59
N GLN A 61 2.26 -8.17 -17.02
CA GLN A 61 2.35 -7.08 -17.99
C GLN A 61 1.76 -7.46 -19.34
#